data_AF-A0A522A369-F1
#
_entry.id   AF-A0A522A369-F1
#
_cell.length_a   1.000
_cell.length_b   1.000
_cell.length_c   1.000
_cell.angle_alpha   90.00
_cell.angle_beta   90.00
_cell.angle_gamma   90.00
#
_symmetry.space_group_name_H-M   'P 1'
#
loop_
_entity.id
_entity.type
_entity.pdbx_description
1 polymer ?
#
loop_
_entity_poly.entity_id
_entity_poly.type
_entity_poly.pdbx_seq_one_letter_code
_entity_poly.pdbx_strand_id
1 'polypeptide(L)'
;LQEIPGMIAEAAMGLDRLAMILESAKTVFDTRALGSYTKNVADGPLAGTADTRLTFKLADHVRSFCCLVAEGANPGRSGRGQILRRLLKTCWSDLERGSSPPKSAITRAAEILHEHPEATAGIDLQAHWSRVSEILQTELAFIMAQRQKTPSS
;
A
#
# COMPACT_ATOMS: atom_id res chain seq x y z
N LEU A 1 -0.77 -16.06 34.88
CA LEU A 1 -0.80 -14.61 34.57
C LEU A 1 -0.25 -13.89 35.79
N GLN A 2 0.76 -13.05 35.62
CA GLN A 2 1.43 -12.33 36.71
C GLN A 2 0.74 -10.97 36.87
N GLU A 3 0.39 -10.55 38.09
CA GLU A 3 -0.28 -9.28 38.34
C GLU A 3 0.64 -8.08 38.07
N ILE A 4 0.12 -7.09 37.34
CA ILE A 4 0.80 -5.82 37.04
C ILE A 4 0.30 -4.78 38.04
N PRO A 5 1.18 -4.05 38.78
CA PRO A 5 0.73 -3.06 39.76
C PRO A 5 0.17 -1.82 39.05
N GLY A 6 -1.09 -1.49 39.34
CA GLY A 6 -1.78 -0.32 38.78
C GLY A 6 -2.64 -0.65 37.56
N MET A 7 -3.87 -0.12 37.53
CA MET A 7 -4.77 -0.26 36.39
C MET A 7 -4.35 0.72 35.30
N ILE A 8 -3.81 0.23 34.19
CA ILE A 8 -3.53 1.01 32.99
C ILE A 8 -4.66 0.75 31.99
N ALA A 9 -5.37 1.80 31.57
CA ALA A 9 -6.35 1.72 30.50
C ALA A 9 -5.71 2.21 29.19
N GLU A 10 -5.66 1.32 28.19
CA GLU A 10 -5.20 1.65 26.84
C GLU A 10 -6.40 1.79 25.90
N ALA A 11 -6.43 2.87 25.11
CA ALA A 11 -7.41 3.06 24.05
C ALA A 11 -6.70 3.19 22.70
N ALA A 12 -7.09 2.37 21.73
CA ALA A 12 -6.61 2.43 20.36
C ALA A 12 -7.79 2.69 19.41
N MET A 13 -7.65 3.68 18.54
CA MET A 13 -8.64 4.02 17.51
C MET A 13 -7.97 4.10 16.15
N GLY A 14 -8.65 3.60 15.11
CA GLY A 14 -8.14 3.69 13.74
C GLY A 14 -8.40 5.09 13.16
N LEU A 15 -7.33 5.83 12.85
CA LEU A 15 -7.42 7.20 12.32
C LEU A 15 -8.28 7.28 11.05
N ASP A 16 -8.04 6.40 10.07
CA ASP A 16 -8.78 6.38 8.81
C ASP A 16 -10.29 6.12 9.03
N ARG A 17 -10.65 5.30 10.03
CA ARG A 17 -12.05 5.02 10.38
C ARG A 17 -12.70 6.16 11.16
N LEU A 18 -11.94 6.80 12.05
CA LEU A 18 -12.42 7.99 12.74
C LEU A 18 -12.68 9.12 11.73
N ALA A 19 -11.77 9.34 10.78
CA ALA A 19 -11.95 10.28 9.68
C ALA A 19 -13.20 9.94 8.85
N MET A 20 -13.39 8.67 8.49
CA MET A 20 -14.60 8.23 7.78
C MET A 20 -15.89 8.58 8.52
N ILE A 21 -15.95 8.38 9.83
CA ILE A 21 -17.11 8.74 10.66
C ILE A 21 -17.30 10.26 10.70
N LEU A 22 -16.24 11.02 11.01
CA LEU A 22 -16.29 12.48 11.14
C LEU A 22 -16.66 13.18 9.83
N GLU A 23 -16.24 12.63 8.70
CA GLU A 23 -16.49 13.17 7.36
C GLU A 23 -17.79 12.63 6.74
N SER A 24 -18.53 11.75 7.45
CA SER A 24 -19.72 11.06 6.91
C SER A 24 -19.46 10.32 5.59
N ALA A 25 -18.25 9.78 5.44
CA ALA A 25 -17.80 9.08 4.25
C ALA A 25 -18.31 7.62 4.25
N LYS A 26 -18.57 7.05 3.07
CA LYS A 26 -19.07 5.67 2.93
C LYS A 26 -17.99 4.63 3.22
N THR A 27 -16.76 4.92 2.84
CA THR A 27 -15.58 4.09 3.07
C THR A 27 -14.40 4.96 3.48
N VAL A 28 -13.35 4.35 4.05
CA VAL A 28 -12.10 5.05 4.36
C VAL A 28 -11.47 5.68 3.12
N PHE A 29 -11.69 5.09 1.94
CA PHE A 29 -11.18 5.55 0.66
C PHE A 29 -11.98 6.75 0.12
N ASP A 30 -13.10 7.12 0.73
CA ASP A 30 -13.87 8.31 0.37
C ASP A 30 -13.55 9.52 1.27
N THR A 31 -12.62 9.35 2.24
CA THR A 31 -12.19 10.45 3.12
C THR A 31 -11.35 11.47 2.36
N ARG A 32 -11.22 12.68 2.90
CA ARG A 32 -10.34 13.73 2.35
C ARG A 32 -8.89 13.26 2.21
N ALA A 33 -8.40 12.49 3.18
CA ALA A 33 -7.01 12.01 3.21
C ALA A 33 -6.73 10.94 2.14
N LEU A 34 -7.63 9.95 1.97
CA LEU A 34 -7.40 8.83 1.05
C LEU A 34 -8.14 8.96 -0.30
N GLY A 35 -9.17 9.79 -0.38
CA GLY A 35 -10.01 9.96 -1.56
C GLY A 35 -9.26 10.53 -2.75
N SER A 36 -8.44 11.55 -2.51
CA SER A 36 -7.60 12.12 -3.58
C SER A 36 -6.62 11.09 -4.13
N TYR A 37 -5.92 10.37 -3.25
CA TYR A 37 -4.99 9.31 -3.61
C TYR A 37 -5.67 8.18 -4.39
N THR A 38 -6.75 7.62 -3.85
CA THR A 38 -7.45 6.47 -4.45
C THR A 38 -8.12 6.81 -5.77
N LYS A 39 -8.65 8.02 -5.92
CA LYS A 39 -9.18 8.51 -7.20
C LYS A 39 -8.09 8.58 -8.26
N ASN A 40 -6.93 9.15 -7.96
CA ASN A 40 -5.83 9.21 -8.92
C ASN A 40 -5.27 7.82 -9.28
N VAL A 41 -5.31 6.86 -8.35
CA VAL A 41 -5.02 5.45 -8.67
C VAL A 41 -6.04 4.86 -9.64
N ALA A 42 -7.34 5.16 -9.47
CA ALA A 42 -8.40 4.73 -10.38
C ALA A 42 -8.27 5.36 -11.77
N ASP A 43 -8.01 6.67 -11.82
CA ASP A 43 -7.97 7.45 -13.07
C ASP A 43 -6.62 7.32 -13.81
N GLY A 44 -5.57 6.82 -13.14
CA GLY A 44 -4.24 6.62 -13.70
C GLY A 44 -3.94 5.14 -13.99
N PRO A 45 -3.21 4.43 -13.11
CA PRO A 45 -2.75 3.06 -13.35
C PRO A 45 -3.87 2.03 -13.55
N LEU A 46 -5.10 2.34 -13.14
CA LEU A 46 -6.27 1.48 -13.33
C LEU A 46 -7.35 2.11 -14.23
N ALA A 47 -6.99 3.10 -15.06
CA ALA A 47 -7.93 3.76 -15.96
C ALA A 47 -8.70 2.74 -16.80
N GLY A 48 -10.03 2.86 -16.84
CA GLY A 48 -10.90 1.92 -17.56
C GLY A 48 -11.24 0.64 -16.80
N THR A 49 -10.72 0.44 -15.58
CA THR A 49 -11.08 -0.69 -14.72
C THR A 49 -12.33 -0.36 -13.90
N ALA A 50 -13.39 -1.16 -14.06
CA ALA A 50 -14.63 -1.00 -13.29
C ALA A 50 -14.57 -1.60 -11.86
N ASP A 51 -13.50 -2.34 -11.53
CA ASP A 51 -13.36 -2.99 -10.23
C ASP A 51 -12.79 -2.05 -9.17
N THR A 52 -13.69 -1.38 -8.45
CA THR A 52 -13.32 -0.51 -7.32
C THR A 52 -12.57 -1.26 -6.21
N ARG A 53 -12.81 -2.57 -6.03
CA ARG A 53 -12.11 -3.36 -5.01
C ARG A 53 -10.65 -3.54 -5.37
N LEU A 54 -10.34 -3.68 -6.66
CA LEU A 54 -8.95 -3.70 -7.14
C LEU A 54 -8.24 -2.37 -6.82
N THR A 55 -8.89 -1.24 -7.10
CA THR A 55 -8.35 0.09 -6.78
C THR A 55 -8.04 0.24 -5.30
N PHE A 56 -9.01 -0.09 -4.43
CA PHE A 56 -8.85 0.02 -2.99
C PHE A 56 -7.72 -0.86 -2.46
N LYS A 57 -7.63 -2.11 -2.92
CA LYS A 57 -6.54 -3.01 -2.56
C LYS A 57 -5.18 -2.50 -3.03
N LEU A 58 -5.08 -2.06 -4.28
CA LEU A 58 -3.83 -1.54 -4.84
C LEU A 58 -3.35 -0.32 -4.04
N ALA A 59 -4.23 0.65 -3.83
CA ALA A 59 -3.95 1.86 -3.06
C ALA A 59 -3.47 1.50 -1.64
N ASP A 60 -4.20 0.67 -0.91
CA ASP A 60 -3.86 0.32 0.48
C ASP A 60 -2.55 -0.48 0.60
N HIS A 61 -2.30 -1.43 -0.31
CA HIS A 61 -1.09 -2.25 -0.26
C HIS A 61 0.16 -1.47 -0.67
N VAL A 62 0.06 -0.61 -1.68
CA VAL A 62 1.18 0.26 -2.09
C VAL A 62 1.48 1.28 -1.00
N ARG A 63 0.44 1.91 -0.43
CA ARG A 63 0.57 2.80 0.73
C ARG A 63 1.27 2.12 1.89
N SER A 64 0.79 0.95 2.29
CA SER A 64 1.37 0.17 3.39
C SER A 64 2.83 -0.18 3.12
N PHE A 65 3.15 -0.63 1.90
CA PHE A 65 4.53 -0.94 1.53
C PHE A 65 5.45 0.29 1.62
N CYS A 66 5.06 1.40 1.00
CA CYS A 66 5.84 2.64 0.99
C CYS A 66 6.07 3.19 2.40
N CYS A 67 5.01 3.27 3.21
CA CYS A 67 5.10 3.76 4.59
C CYS A 67 5.99 2.85 5.46
N LEU A 68 5.85 1.53 5.34
CA LEU A 68 6.71 0.59 6.10
C LEU A 68 8.19 0.72 5.70
N VAL A 69 8.48 0.89 4.41
CA VAL A 69 9.86 1.05 3.93
C VAL A 69 10.47 2.37 4.38
N ALA A 70 9.67 3.45 4.39
CA ALA A 70 10.08 4.75 4.91
C ALA A 70 10.44 4.68 6.41
N GLU A 71 9.66 3.93 7.19
CA GLU A 71 9.93 3.62 8.62
C GLU A 71 11.10 2.63 8.82
N GLY A 72 11.84 2.26 7.77
CA GLY A 72 13.05 1.44 7.85
C GLY A 72 12.82 -0.06 7.70
N ALA A 73 11.61 -0.53 7.43
CA ALA A 73 11.38 -1.95 7.13
C ALA A 73 12.05 -2.34 5.80
N ASN A 74 12.54 -3.58 5.72
CA ASN A 74 13.16 -4.14 4.52
C ASN A 74 12.47 -5.43 4.09
N PRO A 75 12.25 -5.64 2.78
CA PRO A 75 11.83 -6.94 2.24
C PRO A 75 12.84 -8.04 2.60
N GLY A 76 12.36 -9.28 2.77
CA GLY A 76 13.18 -10.38 3.27
C GLY A 76 12.56 -11.74 3.01
N ARG A 77 13.32 -12.82 3.22
CA ARG A 77 12.86 -14.20 2.93
C ARG A 77 11.97 -14.78 4.04
N SER A 78 12.01 -14.23 5.24
CA SER A 78 11.26 -14.69 6.42
C SER A 78 10.76 -13.52 7.27
N GLY A 79 9.85 -13.81 8.21
CA GLY A 79 9.33 -12.87 9.18
C GLY A 79 8.69 -11.62 8.55
N ARG A 80 8.98 -10.45 9.12
CA ARG A 80 8.41 -9.15 8.69
C ARG A 80 8.74 -8.82 7.23
N GLY A 81 9.95 -9.15 6.78
CA GLY A 81 10.36 -8.90 5.39
C GLY A 81 9.58 -9.74 4.37
N GLN A 82 9.09 -10.91 4.75
CA GLN A 82 8.23 -11.73 3.88
C GLN A 82 6.84 -11.10 3.72
N ILE A 83 6.33 -10.43 4.76
CA ILE A 83 5.04 -9.73 4.73
C ILE A 83 5.08 -8.56 3.76
N LEU A 84 6.15 -7.75 3.77
CA LEU A 84 6.32 -6.64 2.81
C LEU A 84 6.26 -7.15 1.36
N ARG A 85 6.98 -8.22 1.04
CA ARG A 85 6.93 -8.82 -0.31
C ARG A 85 5.56 -9.38 -0.65
N ARG A 86 4.81 -9.88 0.34
CA ARG A 86 3.45 -10.39 0.14
C ARG A 86 2.51 -9.28 -0.33
N LEU A 87 2.60 -8.06 0.19
CA LEU A 87 1.79 -6.92 -0.27
C LEU A 87 1.94 -6.71 -1.78
N LEU A 88 3.19 -6.60 -2.26
CA LEU A 88 3.47 -6.41 -3.69
C LEU A 88 3.05 -7.62 -4.53
N LYS A 89 3.26 -8.85 -4.06
CA LYS A 89 2.84 -10.07 -4.76
C LYS A 89 1.32 -10.19 -4.88
N THR A 90 0.57 -9.78 -3.86
CA THR A 90 -0.89 -9.75 -3.90
C THR A 90 -1.38 -8.76 -4.95
N CYS A 91 -0.88 -7.52 -4.93
CA CYS A 91 -1.20 -6.53 -5.97
C CYS A 91 -0.88 -7.05 -7.36
N TRP A 92 0.31 -7.65 -7.51
CA TRP A 92 0.76 -8.18 -8.79
C TRP A 92 -0.23 -9.19 -9.36
N SER A 93 -0.65 -10.16 -8.55
CA SER A 93 -1.60 -11.19 -8.98
C SER A 93 -2.98 -10.64 -9.30
N ASP A 94 -3.48 -9.65 -8.55
CA ASP A 94 -4.78 -9.05 -8.82
C ASP A 94 -4.74 -8.19 -10.10
N LEU A 95 -3.62 -7.50 -10.37
CA LEU A 95 -3.40 -6.73 -11.59
C LEU A 95 -3.30 -7.62 -12.85
N GLU A 96 -2.60 -8.76 -12.76
CA GLU A 96 -2.54 -9.74 -13.86
C GLU A 96 -3.95 -10.23 -14.26
N ARG A 97 -4.82 -10.50 -13.27
CA ARG A 97 -6.21 -10.91 -13.51
C ARG A 97 -7.05 -9.77 -14.11
N GLY A 98 -6.78 -8.53 -13.68
CA GLY A 98 -7.41 -7.33 -14.21
C GLY A 98 -6.85 -6.86 -15.55
N SER A 99 -5.95 -7.62 -16.19
CA SER A 99 -5.28 -7.26 -17.46
C SER A 99 -4.50 -5.93 -17.41
N SER A 100 -4.11 -5.49 -16.20
CA SER A 100 -3.33 -4.27 -15.99
C SER A 100 -1.85 -4.62 -15.82
N PRO A 101 -0.91 -3.90 -16.47
CA PRO A 101 0.52 -4.22 -16.39
C PRO A 101 1.04 -4.02 -14.95
N PRO A 102 1.41 -5.10 -14.22
CA PRO A 102 1.57 -5.01 -12.77
C PRO A 102 2.68 -4.07 -12.31
N LYS A 103 3.86 -4.14 -12.95
CA LYS A 103 5.03 -3.34 -12.57
C LYS A 103 4.76 -1.83 -12.71
N SER A 104 4.22 -1.41 -13.84
CA SER A 104 3.94 0.01 -14.09
C SER A 104 2.78 0.52 -13.24
N ALA A 105 1.72 -0.29 -13.06
CA ALA A 105 0.59 0.09 -12.22
C ALA A 105 1.00 0.30 -10.75
N ILE A 106 1.79 -0.61 -10.18
CA ILE A 106 2.30 -0.48 -8.81
C ILE A 106 3.26 0.72 -8.69
N THR A 107 4.16 0.90 -9.67
CA THR A 107 5.11 2.03 -9.67
C THR A 107 4.35 3.35 -9.69
N ARG A 108 3.39 3.50 -10.61
CA ARG A 108 2.61 4.73 -10.72
C ARG A 108 1.75 4.99 -9.49
N ALA A 109 1.16 3.95 -8.88
CA ALA A 109 0.44 4.10 -7.62
C ALA A 109 1.34 4.60 -6.47
N ALA A 110 2.63 4.26 -6.46
CA ALA A 110 3.58 4.77 -5.46
C ALA A 110 3.99 6.22 -5.74
N GLU A 111 4.16 6.60 -7.01
CA GLU A 111 4.42 7.99 -7.41
C GLU A 111 3.23 8.89 -7.06
N ILE A 112 2.02 8.45 -7.35
CA ILE A 112 0.80 9.16 -6.94
C ILE A 112 0.77 9.30 -5.41
N LEU A 113 1.11 8.26 -4.66
CA LEU A 113 1.17 8.37 -3.19
C LEU A 113 2.18 9.44 -2.73
N HIS A 114 3.34 9.54 -3.40
CA HIS A 114 4.34 10.57 -3.11
C HIS A 114 3.82 11.99 -3.41
N GLU A 115 2.94 12.13 -4.41
CA GLU A 115 2.22 13.37 -4.74
C GLU A 115 1.11 13.70 -3.71
N HIS A 116 0.71 12.73 -2.86
CA HIS A 116 -0.40 12.84 -1.89
C HIS A 116 0.04 12.54 -0.43
N PRO A 117 0.83 13.43 0.21
CA PRO A 117 1.33 13.22 1.57
C PRO A 117 0.22 13.10 2.62
N GLU A 118 -0.97 13.65 2.39
CA GLU A 118 -2.12 13.50 3.28
C GLU A 118 -2.56 12.04 3.46
N ALA A 119 -2.25 11.16 2.50
CA ALA A 119 -2.61 9.74 2.55
C ALA A 119 -1.69 8.92 3.45
N THR A 120 -0.54 9.45 3.89
CA THR A 120 0.51 8.67 4.58
C THR A 120 0.36 8.64 6.09
N ALA A 121 -0.71 9.22 6.64
CA ALA A 121 -1.01 9.27 8.07
C ALA A 121 0.15 9.81 8.94
N GLY A 122 0.90 10.78 8.42
CA GLY A 122 2.00 11.45 9.13
C GLY A 122 3.40 10.88 8.85
N ILE A 123 3.51 9.82 8.03
CA ILE A 123 4.81 9.33 7.55
C ILE A 123 5.35 10.28 6.48
N ASP A 124 6.54 10.84 6.71
CA ASP A 124 7.21 11.70 5.73
C ASP A 124 7.83 10.85 4.59
N LEU A 125 7.02 10.52 3.60
CA LEU A 125 7.50 9.83 2.40
C LEU A 125 8.46 10.69 1.57
N GLN A 126 8.35 12.02 1.62
CA GLN A 126 9.20 12.89 0.80
C GLN A 126 10.65 12.81 1.28
N ALA A 127 10.88 12.84 2.59
CA ALA A 127 12.21 12.67 3.18
C ALA A 127 12.85 11.31 2.86
N HIS A 128 12.05 10.28 2.59
CA HIS A 128 12.52 8.90 2.40
C HIS A 128 12.32 8.36 0.98
N TRP A 129 11.89 9.19 0.02
CA TRP A 129 11.46 8.74 -1.30
C TRP A 129 12.53 8.00 -2.09
N SER A 130 13.78 8.48 -2.04
CA SER A 130 14.92 7.81 -2.71
C SER A 130 15.03 6.34 -2.30
N ARG A 131 15.02 6.08 -0.99
CA ARG A 131 15.04 4.72 -0.43
C ARG A 131 13.80 3.92 -0.82
N VAL A 132 12.61 4.50 -0.68
CA VAL A 132 11.34 3.83 -0.97
C VAL A 132 11.28 3.40 -2.43
N SER A 133 11.61 4.31 -3.35
CA SER A 133 11.59 4.07 -4.79
C SER A 133 12.62 3.01 -5.21
N GLU A 134 13.84 3.05 -4.66
CA GLU A 134 14.88 2.05 -4.96
C GLU A 134 14.47 0.63 -4.55
N ILE A 135 13.95 0.49 -3.33
CA ILE A 135 13.48 -0.80 -2.81
C ILE A 135 12.26 -1.30 -3.59
N LEU A 136 11.31 -0.42 -3.88
CA LEU A 136 10.14 -0.77 -4.67
C LEU A 136 10.55 -1.32 -6.04
N GLN A 137 11.43 -0.61 -6.76
CA GLN A 137 11.89 -1.04 -8.08
C GLN A 137 12.64 -2.37 -8.02
N THR A 138 13.49 -2.55 -7.00
CA THR A 138 14.23 -3.79 -6.78
C THR A 138 13.30 -4.97 -6.56
N GLU A 139 12.29 -4.82 -5.70
CA GLU A 139 11.32 -5.88 -5.41
C GLU A 139 10.41 -6.19 -6.60
N LEU A 140 9.97 -5.17 -7.34
CA LEU A 140 9.17 -5.38 -8.55
C LEU A 140 9.97 -6.12 -9.63
N ALA A 141 11.25 -5.79 -9.82
CA ALA A 141 12.14 -6.52 -10.72
C ALA A 141 12.34 -7.97 -10.27
N PHE A 142 12.52 -8.19 -8.96
CA PHE A 142 12.64 -9.53 -8.39
C PHE A 142 11.37 -10.36 -8.61
N ILE A 143 10.18 -9.82 -8.33
CA ILE A 143 8.89 -10.51 -8.53
C ILE A 143 8.70 -10.85 -10.01
N MET A 144 8.99 -9.92 -10.91
CA MET A 144 8.92 -10.14 -12.36
C MET A 144 9.81 -11.30 -12.81
N ALA A 145 11.07 -11.31 -12.36
CA ALA A 145 12.02 -12.37 -12.67
C ALA A 145 11.61 -13.73 -12.09
N GLN A 146 10.95 -13.76 -10.92
CA GLN A 146 10.40 -15.00 -10.37
C GLN A 146 9.25 -15.55 -11.23
N ARG A 147 8.35 -14.69 -11.70
CA ARG A 147 7.19 -15.08 -12.53
C ARG A 147 7.62 -15.68 -13.86
N GLN A 148 8.63 -15.09 -14.50
CA GLN A 148 9.17 -15.58 -15.79
C GLN A 148 9.87 -16.96 -15.67
N LYS A 149 10.34 -17.33 -14.48
CA LYS A 149 10.99 -18.63 -14.22
C LYS A 149 10.02 -19.77 -13.93
N THR A 150 8.75 -19.47 -13.69
CA THR A 150 7.68 -20.47 -13.57
C THR A 150 6.97 -20.60 -14.91
N PRO A 151 7.25 -21.63 -15.74
CA PRO A 151 6.44 -21.88 -16.92
C PRO A 151 5.01 -22.20 -16.47
N SER A 152 4.04 -21.62 -17.14
CA SER A 152 2.64 -22.06 -17.10
C SER A 152 2.61 -23.57 -17.37
N SER A 153 2.23 -24.33 -16.35
CA SER A 153 1.88 -25.76 -16.47
C SER A 153 0.39 -25.89 -16.73
#